data_AF-A0A9J7HW09-F1
#
_entry.id   AF-A0A9J7HW09-F1
#
_cell.length_a   1.000
_cell.length_b   1.000
_cell.length_c   1.000
_cell.angle_alpha   90.00
_cell.angle_beta   90.00
_cell.angle_gamma   90.00
#
_symmetry.space_group_name_H-M   'P 1'
#
loop_
_entity.id
_entity.type
_entity.pdbx_description
1 polymer ?
#
loop_
_entity_poly.entity_id
_entity_poly.type
_entity_poly.pdbx_seq_one_letter_code
_entity_poly.pdbx_strand_id
1 'polypeptide(L)'
;SHGAGHPSETLTPLLAWGAGVAGPQSGNTQDYMDGFGQEWKLENIRRCDVNQADIAPLMSSLIGVPFPLNSVGTLPLDYLDNTDGFKAESLFTNARQVVEQFEVKMKQKRETTLSVFFIPYSDLTPSKQQNMLRNIVSLMQTQQYQKAILECRELIDLALKGLHYYHTYDRLFLCTSVTLGFIGWMSYVVLVLLRDHTTIIQQQKLYKVKNSVDAWTKVQDNVSELVCGTLAAAILLFLLVIKAPWTYYVYCLPPAWILYCVLQRGSDIYKLADYIKANNLTLSLLGSCVLAVLSLELLVLSFFWRQLLTLGLVAMALWPWLSLNIHCGQVGMCFLLSQ
;
A
#
# COMPACT_ATOMS: atom_id res chain seq x y z
N SER A 1 6.63 15.42 -16.02
CA SER A 1 6.40 15.12 -14.60
C SER A 1 7.69 14.50 -14.08
N HIS A 2 8.00 14.58 -12.80
CA HIS A 2 9.07 13.76 -12.20
C HIS A 2 8.42 12.93 -11.09
N GLY A 3 8.71 11.64 -11.02
CA GLY A 3 8.23 10.74 -9.97
C GLY A 3 7.05 9.84 -10.36
N ALA A 4 6.73 9.71 -11.65
CA ALA A 4 5.71 8.76 -12.10
C ALA A 4 6.25 7.31 -12.23
N GLY A 5 7.54 7.10 -11.94
CA GLY A 5 8.20 5.79 -12.07
C GLY A 5 8.48 5.37 -13.52
N HIS A 6 8.30 6.28 -14.49
CA HIS A 6 8.63 6.01 -15.89
C HIS A 6 10.15 5.82 -16.05
N PRO A 7 10.63 4.87 -16.88
CA PRO A 7 12.07 4.61 -17.04
C PRO A 7 12.90 5.85 -17.37
N SER A 8 12.37 6.79 -18.17
CA SER A 8 13.04 8.05 -18.49
C SER A 8 13.24 8.99 -17.28
N GLU A 9 12.56 8.73 -16.16
CA GLU A 9 12.65 9.52 -14.92
C GLU A 9 13.45 8.78 -13.83
N THR A 10 13.68 7.47 -13.97
CA THR A 10 14.33 6.62 -12.95
C THR A 10 15.71 6.10 -13.39
N LEU A 11 15.95 6.00 -14.69
CA LEU A 11 17.23 5.60 -15.25
C LEU A 11 18.19 6.78 -15.25
N THR A 12 19.37 6.57 -14.68
CA THR A 12 20.44 7.55 -14.63
C THR A 12 21.73 6.92 -15.12
N PRO A 13 22.54 7.61 -15.95
CA PRO A 13 23.85 7.11 -16.33
C PRO A 13 24.75 6.94 -15.09
N LEU A 14 25.48 5.82 -15.04
CA LEU A 14 26.52 5.57 -14.04
C LEU A 14 27.87 5.44 -14.75
N LEU A 15 28.87 6.18 -14.26
CA LEU A 15 30.25 6.09 -14.72
C LEU A 15 31.14 5.75 -13.52
N ALA A 16 31.92 4.67 -13.63
CA ALA A 16 32.90 4.26 -12.64
C ALA A 16 34.29 4.12 -13.30
N TRP A 17 35.34 4.57 -12.62
CA TRP A 17 36.73 4.48 -13.10
C TRP A 17 37.70 4.38 -11.93
N GLY A 18 38.89 3.82 -12.16
CA GLY A 18 39.95 3.67 -11.15
C GLY A 18 40.58 2.28 -11.15
N ALA A 19 41.64 2.09 -10.37
CA ALA A 19 42.49 0.89 -10.41
C ALA A 19 41.80 -0.42 -9.95
N GLY A 20 40.65 -0.34 -9.26
CA GLY A 20 39.87 -1.52 -8.85
C GLY A 20 38.56 -1.71 -9.63
N VAL A 21 38.31 -0.86 -10.62
CA VAL A 21 37.09 -0.91 -11.44
C VAL A 21 37.38 -1.67 -12.73
N ALA A 22 36.51 -2.63 -13.06
CA ALA A 22 36.61 -3.39 -14.30
C ALA A 22 36.52 -2.45 -15.53
N GLY A 23 37.45 -2.64 -16.46
CA GLY A 23 37.43 -1.95 -17.75
C GLY A 23 36.25 -2.38 -18.62
N PRO A 24 35.98 -1.65 -19.72
CA PRO A 24 34.92 -1.98 -20.66
C PRO A 24 35.16 -3.37 -21.26
N GLN A 25 34.17 -4.25 -21.13
CA GLN A 25 34.18 -5.57 -21.72
C GLN A 25 33.51 -5.53 -23.08
N SER A 26 34.13 -6.14 -24.10
CA SER A 26 33.48 -6.32 -25.39
C SER A 26 32.25 -7.20 -25.23
N GLY A 27 31.11 -6.74 -25.74
CA GLY A 27 29.85 -7.46 -25.63
C GLY A 27 28.76 -6.73 -26.38
N ASN A 28 27.76 -7.47 -26.86
CA ASN A 28 26.67 -6.89 -27.62
C ASN A 28 25.61 -6.37 -26.66
N THR A 29 25.14 -5.12 -26.84
CA THR A 29 24.05 -4.53 -26.02
C THR A 29 22.65 -4.87 -26.52
N GLN A 30 22.54 -5.75 -27.51
CA GLN A 30 21.28 -6.10 -28.19
C GLN A 30 20.21 -6.72 -27.29
N ASP A 31 20.54 -7.15 -26.07
CA ASP A 31 19.56 -7.64 -25.11
C ASP A 31 18.60 -6.53 -24.62
N TYR A 32 18.94 -5.25 -24.82
CA TYR A 32 18.16 -4.11 -24.37
C TYR A 32 17.43 -3.43 -25.54
N MET A 33 16.09 -3.42 -25.47
CA MET A 33 15.21 -2.83 -26.50
C MET A 33 14.91 -1.33 -26.28
N ASP A 34 15.72 -0.63 -25.47
CA ASP A 34 15.47 0.76 -25.06
C ASP A 34 16.17 1.83 -25.92
N GLY A 35 17.04 1.42 -26.84
CA GLY A 35 17.70 2.31 -27.81
C GLY A 35 18.90 3.10 -27.28
N PHE A 36 19.20 3.06 -25.97
CA PHE A 36 20.30 3.84 -25.39
C PHE A 36 21.68 3.46 -25.94
N GLY A 37 21.90 2.17 -26.22
CA GLY A 37 23.18 1.68 -26.77
C GLY A 37 23.53 2.32 -28.11
N GLN A 38 22.53 2.51 -28.97
CA GLN A 38 22.69 3.16 -30.28
C GLN A 38 22.87 4.67 -30.13
N GLU A 39 22.04 5.31 -29.30
CA GLU A 39 22.10 6.76 -29.05
C GLU A 39 23.47 7.18 -28.51
N TRP A 40 24.05 6.38 -27.59
CA TRP A 40 25.33 6.70 -26.96
C TRP A 40 26.54 6.13 -27.72
N LYS A 41 26.32 5.40 -28.83
CA LYS A 41 27.36 4.74 -29.63
C LYS A 41 28.21 3.73 -28.83
N LEU A 42 27.57 3.00 -27.91
CA LEU A 42 28.21 2.00 -27.04
C LEU A 42 27.80 0.56 -27.37
N GLU A 43 27.33 0.31 -28.60
CA GLU A 43 26.79 -0.98 -29.04
C GLU A 43 27.73 -2.18 -28.82
N ASN A 44 29.04 -1.93 -28.96
CA ASN A 44 30.09 -2.95 -28.89
C ASN A 44 30.61 -3.21 -27.46
N ILE A 45 30.10 -2.47 -26.46
CA ILE A 45 30.51 -2.57 -25.06
C ILE A 45 29.37 -3.21 -24.27
N ARG A 46 29.69 -4.21 -23.45
CA ARG A 46 28.73 -4.85 -22.54
C ARG A 46 28.17 -3.81 -21.56
N ARG A 47 26.85 -3.66 -21.54
CA ARG A 47 26.14 -2.85 -20.55
C ARG A 47 26.00 -3.62 -19.23
N CYS A 48 26.33 -2.95 -18.13
CA CYS A 48 26.19 -3.47 -16.77
C CYS A 48 25.34 -2.50 -15.94
N ASP A 49 24.05 -2.80 -15.84
CA ASP A 49 23.12 -2.01 -15.02
C ASP A 49 23.22 -2.40 -13.55
N VAL A 50 23.02 -1.42 -12.68
CA VAL A 50 22.98 -1.60 -11.22
C VAL A 50 21.80 -0.84 -10.64
N ASN A 51 21.27 -1.29 -9.50
CA ASN A 51 20.27 -0.50 -8.80
C ASN A 51 20.96 0.65 -8.05
N GLN A 52 20.22 1.73 -7.80
CA GLN A 52 20.75 2.89 -7.07
C GLN A 52 21.26 2.51 -5.67
N ALA A 53 20.63 1.52 -5.03
CA ALA A 53 21.07 1.00 -3.73
C ALA A 53 22.44 0.30 -3.78
N ASP A 54 22.82 -0.25 -4.95
CA ASP A 54 24.04 -1.04 -5.15
C ASP A 54 25.31 -0.16 -5.25
N ILE A 55 25.14 1.16 -5.39
CA ILE A 55 26.26 2.11 -5.44
C ILE A 55 26.99 2.16 -4.10
N ALA A 56 26.26 2.11 -2.98
CA ALA A 56 26.85 2.11 -1.65
C ALA A 56 27.80 0.93 -1.41
N PRO A 57 27.41 -0.34 -1.65
CA PRO A 57 28.34 -1.46 -1.52
C PRO A 57 29.47 -1.41 -2.56
N LEU A 58 29.22 -0.95 -3.78
CA LEU A 58 30.29 -0.75 -4.76
C LEU A 58 31.37 0.19 -4.22
N MET A 59 30.99 1.39 -3.76
CA MET A 59 31.94 2.37 -3.21
C MET A 59 32.70 1.80 -2.01
N SER A 60 32.00 1.17 -1.05
CA SER A 60 32.63 0.58 0.13
C SER A 60 33.68 -0.47 -0.22
N SER A 61 33.38 -1.34 -1.20
CA SER A 61 34.33 -2.37 -1.65
C SER A 61 35.57 -1.79 -2.33
N LEU A 62 35.41 -0.71 -3.11
CA LEU A 62 36.51 -0.06 -3.84
C LEU A 62 37.48 0.66 -2.89
N ILE A 63 36.96 1.27 -1.83
CA ILE A 63 37.79 2.00 -0.84
C ILE A 63 38.17 1.14 0.38
N GLY A 64 37.76 -0.13 0.42
CA GLY A 64 38.13 -1.07 1.48
C GLY A 64 37.54 -0.76 2.86
N VAL A 65 36.35 -0.15 2.92
CA VAL A 65 35.65 0.13 4.19
C VAL A 65 34.47 -0.83 4.38
N PRO A 66 34.01 -1.04 5.64
CA PRO A 66 32.81 -1.83 5.89
C PRO A 66 31.58 -1.32 5.13
N PHE A 67 30.67 -2.22 4.74
CA PHE A 67 29.42 -1.83 4.11
C PHE A 67 28.55 -1.00 5.07
N PRO A 68 27.86 0.05 4.58
CA PRO A 68 27.07 0.91 5.45
C PRO A 68 25.94 0.13 6.12
N LEU A 69 25.71 0.38 7.41
CA LEU A 69 24.76 -0.37 8.24
C LEU A 69 23.33 -0.36 7.71
N ASN A 70 22.92 0.67 6.97
CA ASN A 70 21.58 0.82 6.38
C ASN A 70 21.55 0.53 4.87
N SER A 71 22.63 0.00 4.30
CA SER A 71 22.67 -0.39 2.89
C SER A 71 21.76 -1.59 2.64
N VAL A 72 20.92 -1.50 1.62
CA VAL A 72 20.10 -2.61 1.10
C VAL A 72 20.55 -3.03 -0.30
N GLY A 73 21.69 -2.50 -0.76
CA GLY A 73 22.26 -2.83 -2.05
C GLY A 73 22.98 -4.17 -2.07
N THR A 74 23.01 -4.79 -3.24
CA THR A 74 23.81 -5.96 -3.57
C THR A 74 25.09 -5.53 -4.27
N LEU A 75 26.24 -6.01 -3.83
CA LEU A 75 27.53 -5.64 -4.45
C LEU A 75 27.57 -6.04 -5.95
N PRO A 76 27.73 -5.08 -6.88
CA PRO A 76 27.77 -5.38 -8.31
C PRO A 76 29.16 -5.87 -8.72
N LEU A 77 29.37 -7.19 -8.64
CA LEU A 77 30.67 -7.83 -8.89
C LEU A 77 31.25 -7.61 -10.30
N ASP A 78 30.40 -7.34 -11.30
CA ASP A 78 30.84 -7.04 -12.68
C ASP A 78 31.64 -5.73 -12.76
N TYR A 79 31.49 -4.82 -11.80
CA TYR A 79 32.25 -3.56 -11.73
C TYR A 79 33.62 -3.72 -11.08
N LEU A 80 33.92 -4.86 -10.45
CA LEU A 80 35.18 -5.07 -9.71
C LEU A 80 36.20 -5.80 -10.58
N ASP A 81 37.37 -5.18 -10.76
CA ASP A 81 38.54 -5.85 -11.36
C ASP A 81 39.37 -6.52 -10.26
N ASN A 82 38.93 -7.70 -9.83
CA ASN A 82 39.59 -8.43 -8.75
C ASN A 82 39.38 -9.95 -8.88
N THR A 83 40.14 -10.70 -8.08
CA THR A 83 40.06 -12.15 -7.99
C THR A 83 38.68 -12.64 -7.53
N ASP A 84 38.29 -13.83 -7.97
CA ASP A 84 37.04 -14.46 -7.54
C ASP A 84 36.97 -14.66 -6.02
N GLY A 85 38.10 -14.89 -5.37
CA GLY A 85 38.19 -14.99 -3.91
C GLY A 85 37.80 -13.69 -3.23
N PHE A 86 38.37 -12.56 -3.66
CA PHE A 86 38.01 -11.24 -3.13
C PHE A 86 36.54 -10.90 -3.40
N LYS A 87 36.04 -11.21 -4.61
CA LYS A 87 34.63 -11.01 -4.98
C LYS A 87 33.70 -11.82 -4.08
N ALA A 88 34.02 -13.09 -3.83
CA ALA A 88 33.24 -13.96 -2.96
C ALA A 88 33.26 -13.47 -1.50
N GLU A 89 34.41 -13.09 -0.96
CA GLU A 89 34.54 -12.61 0.42
C GLU A 89 33.84 -11.26 0.64
N SER A 90 33.96 -10.35 -0.33
CA SER A 90 33.27 -9.06 -0.31
C SER A 90 31.76 -9.24 -0.39
N LEU A 91 31.28 -10.10 -1.29
CA LEU A 91 29.85 -10.39 -1.39
C LEU A 91 29.32 -11.13 -0.15
N PHE A 92 30.10 -12.02 0.45
CA PHE A 92 29.73 -12.69 1.71
C PHE A 92 29.60 -11.68 2.86
N THR A 93 30.49 -10.69 2.94
CA THR A 93 30.39 -9.62 3.94
C THR A 93 29.16 -8.75 3.71
N ASN A 94 28.80 -8.47 2.45
CA ASN A 94 27.55 -7.78 2.09
C ASN A 94 26.32 -8.63 2.47
N ALA A 95 26.33 -9.93 2.18
CA ALA A 95 25.26 -10.85 2.56
C ALA A 95 25.03 -10.90 4.06
N ARG A 96 26.11 -11.02 4.85
CA ARG A 96 26.02 -10.97 6.32
C ARG A 96 25.40 -9.67 6.79
N GLN A 97 25.84 -8.53 6.26
CA GLN A 97 25.30 -7.23 6.65
C GLN A 97 23.78 -7.11 6.38
N VAL A 98 23.30 -7.60 5.24
CA VAL A 98 21.86 -7.60 4.91
C VAL A 98 21.07 -8.58 5.79
N VAL A 99 21.63 -9.76 6.07
CA VAL A 99 21.02 -10.75 6.97
C VAL A 99 20.87 -10.19 8.40
N GLU A 100 21.88 -9.50 8.92
CA GLU A 100 21.81 -8.86 10.24
C GLU A 100 20.70 -7.78 10.28
N GLN A 101 20.54 -6.98 9.22
CA GLN A 101 19.41 -6.04 9.14
C GLN A 101 18.07 -6.77 9.20
N PHE A 102 17.93 -7.86 8.44
CA PHE A 102 16.73 -8.68 8.44
C PHE A 102 16.43 -9.24 9.84
N GLU A 103 17.43 -9.77 10.55
CA GLU A 103 17.26 -10.31 11.90
C GLU A 103 16.85 -9.24 12.91
N VAL A 104 17.52 -8.08 12.88
CA VAL A 104 17.19 -6.95 13.77
C VAL A 104 15.76 -6.48 13.51
N LYS A 105 15.34 -6.37 12.25
CA LYS A 105 13.96 -5.99 11.92
C LYS A 105 12.93 -7.04 12.30
N MET A 106 13.23 -8.32 12.08
CA MET A 106 12.39 -9.41 12.54
C MET A 106 12.20 -9.36 14.06
N LYS A 107 13.28 -9.19 14.81
CA LYS A 107 13.26 -9.12 16.27
C LYS A 107 12.46 -7.91 16.75
N GLN A 108 12.71 -6.74 16.16
CA GLN A 108 11.94 -5.52 16.45
C GLN A 108 10.44 -5.77 16.27
N LYS A 109 10.03 -6.38 15.14
CA LYS A 109 8.61 -6.68 14.89
C LYS A 109 8.04 -7.74 15.82
N ARG A 110 8.82 -8.75 16.18
CA ARG A 110 8.41 -9.76 17.15
C ARG A 110 8.17 -9.16 18.53
N GLU A 111 9.00 -8.21 18.96
CA GLU A 111 8.86 -7.55 20.26
C GLU A 111 7.70 -6.55 20.31
N THR A 112 7.37 -5.91 19.18
CA THR A 112 6.23 -4.99 19.05
C THR A 112 4.95 -5.67 18.58
N THR A 113 4.91 -7.00 18.51
CA THR A 113 3.71 -7.76 18.15
C THR A 113 3.40 -8.74 19.27
N LEU A 114 2.13 -8.92 19.60
CA LEU A 114 1.74 -9.98 20.53
C LEU A 114 2.17 -11.34 19.95
N SER A 115 2.78 -12.19 20.78
CA SER A 115 3.39 -13.46 20.34
C SER A 115 2.43 -14.37 19.55
N VAL A 116 1.13 -14.34 19.87
CA VAL A 116 0.08 -15.12 19.21
C VAL A 116 -0.19 -14.66 17.78
N PHE A 117 0.03 -13.38 17.46
CA PHE A 117 -0.24 -12.79 16.15
C PHE A 117 1.03 -12.59 15.30
N PHE A 118 2.20 -12.96 15.82
CA PHE A 118 3.45 -12.84 15.08
C PHE A 118 3.61 -14.00 14.09
N ILE A 119 3.69 -13.67 12.81
CA ILE A 119 3.92 -14.61 11.72
C ILE A 119 5.34 -14.38 11.19
N PRO A 120 6.28 -15.33 11.36
CA PRO A 120 7.62 -15.19 10.82
C PRO A 120 7.64 -15.36 9.31
N TYR A 121 8.60 -14.71 8.66
CA TYR A 121 8.88 -14.91 7.24
C TYR A 121 9.34 -16.36 6.98
N SER A 122 8.60 -17.10 6.16
CA SER A 122 8.78 -18.54 5.94
C SER A 122 9.97 -18.89 5.06
N ASP A 123 10.33 -18.03 4.11
CA ASP A 123 11.30 -18.40 3.07
C ASP A 123 12.75 -18.33 3.57
N LEU A 124 12.97 -17.65 4.70
CA LEU A 124 14.25 -17.52 5.40
C LEU A 124 14.09 -17.82 6.90
N THR A 125 13.86 -19.10 7.23
CA THR A 125 13.83 -19.54 8.63
C THR A 125 15.23 -19.51 9.27
N PRO A 126 15.35 -19.39 10.61
CA PRO A 126 16.65 -19.37 11.29
C PRO A 126 17.53 -20.58 10.96
N SER A 127 16.93 -21.77 10.83
CA SER A 127 17.66 -22.99 10.46
C SER A 127 18.12 -22.97 9.00
N LYS A 128 17.27 -22.53 8.07
CA LYS A 128 17.64 -22.39 6.64
C LYS A 128 18.75 -21.35 6.46
N GLN A 129 18.66 -20.21 7.15
CA GLN A 129 19.69 -19.17 7.15
C GLN A 129 21.03 -19.71 7.67
N GLN A 130 21.04 -20.39 8.82
CA GLN A 130 22.26 -20.99 9.37
C GLN A 130 22.84 -22.06 8.43
N ASN A 131 22.00 -22.85 7.76
CA ASN A 131 22.44 -23.84 6.78
C ASN A 131 23.11 -23.19 5.57
N MET A 132 22.49 -22.13 5.00
CA MET A 132 23.08 -21.40 3.87
C MET A 132 24.40 -20.75 4.26
N LEU A 133 24.48 -20.08 5.41
CA LEU A 133 25.73 -19.49 5.89
C LEU A 133 26.85 -20.52 6.07
N ARG A 134 26.54 -21.69 6.65
CA ARG A 134 27.52 -22.79 6.77
C ARG A 134 27.95 -23.32 5.40
N ASN A 135 27.01 -23.47 4.46
CA ASN A 135 27.30 -23.92 3.11
C ASN A 135 28.24 -22.94 2.38
N ILE A 136 27.94 -21.63 2.44
CA ILE A 136 28.78 -20.58 1.85
C ILE A 136 30.20 -20.64 2.41
N VAL A 137 30.37 -20.76 3.73
CA VAL A 137 31.70 -20.87 4.37
C VAL A 137 32.44 -22.12 3.88
N SER A 138 31.76 -23.26 3.78
CA SER A 138 32.33 -24.51 3.24
C SER A 138 32.77 -24.36 1.77
N LEU A 139 31.95 -23.70 0.94
CA LEU A 139 32.28 -23.43 -0.46
C LEU A 139 33.49 -22.50 -0.61
N MET A 140 33.61 -21.48 0.25
CA MET A 140 34.78 -20.61 0.29
C MET A 140 36.05 -21.36 0.72
N GLN A 141 35.97 -22.24 1.73
CA GLN A 141 37.10 -23.05 2.19
C GLN A 141 37.58 -24.05 1.13
N THR A 142 36.66 -24.58 0.33
CA THR A 142 36.97 -25.48 -0.80
C THR A 142 37.31 -24.74 -2.10
N GLN A 143 37.49 -23.41 -2.04
CA GLN A 143 37.82 -22.53 -3.18
C GLN A 143 36.80 -22.57 -4.34
N GLN A 144 35.55 -22.99 -4.07
CA GLN A 144 34.46 -22.98 -5.04
C GLN A 144 33.76 -21.61 -5.06
N TYR A 145 34.51 -20.55 -5.37
CA TYR A 145 34.08 -19.15 -5.24
C TYR A 145 32.83 -18.82 -6.07
N GLN A 146 32.72 -19.34 -7.30
CA GLN A 146 31.55 -19.07 -8.15
C GLN A 146 30.25 -19.61 -7.54
N LYS A 147 30.29 -20.80 -6.93
CA LYS A 147 29.12 -21.34 -6.22
C LYS A 147 28.81 -20.55 -4.95
N ALA A 148 29.84 -20.15 -4.20
CA ALA A 148 29.67 -19.30 -3.02
C ALA A 148 29.02 -17.95 -3.38
N ILE A 149 29.40 -17.35 -4.51
CA ILE A 149 28.80 -16.11 -5.01
C ILE A 149 27.31 -16.29 -5.32
N LEU A 150 26.93 -17.38 -5.98
CA LEU A 150 25.51 -17.67 -6.30
C LEU A 150 24.68 -17.83 -5.03
N GLU A 151 25.17 -18.62 -4.06
CA GLU A 151 24.51 -18.82 -2.76
C GLU A 151 24.42 -17.52 -1.96
N CYS A 152 25.44 -16.65 -2.01
CA CYS A 152 25.39 -15.33 -1.38
C CYS A 152 24.30 -14.44 -2.03
N ARG A 153 24.17 -14.46 -3.36
CA ARG A 153 23.12 -13.68 -4.06
C ARG A 153 21.73 -14.17 -3.66
N GLU A 154 21.52 -15.48 -3.58
CA GLU A 154 20.25 -16.06 -3.12
C GLU A 154 19.95 -15.65 -1.67
N LEU A 155 20.95 -15.72 -0.79
CA LEU A 155 20.80 -15.29 0.61
C LEU A 155 20.43 -13.80 0.72
N ILE A 156 21.09 -12.93 -0.05
CA ILE A 156 20.77 -11.49 -0.09
C ILE A 156 19.34 -11.28 -0.59
N ASP A 157 18.94 -11.92 -1.68
CA ASP A 157 17.59 -11.79 -2.24
C ASP A 157 16.51 -12.23 -1.24
N LEU A 158 16.69 -13.38 -0.58
CA LEU A 158 15.79 -13.85 0.47
C LEU A 158 15.73 -12.89 1.67
N ALA A 159 16.88 -12.36 2.10
CA ALA A 159 16.94 -11.42 3.22
C ALA A 159 16.28 -10.08 2.87
N LEU A 160 16.46 -9.55 1.66
CA LEU A 160 15.81 -8.32 1.19
C LEU A 160 14.29 -8.49 1.06
N LYS A 161 13.82 -9.63 0.53
CA LYS A 161 12.39 -9.98 0.51
C LYS A 161 11.82 -10.07 1.91
N GLY A 162 12.54 -10.70 2.84
CA GLY A 162 12.18 -10.74 4.25
C GLY A 162 12.15 -9.36 4.92
N LEU A 163 13.09 -8.48 4.58
CA LEU A 163 13.14 -7.11 5.06
C LEU A 163 11.91 -6.31 4.56
N HIS A 164 11.57 -6.45 3.29
CA HIS A 164 10.36 -5.86 2.71
C HIS A 164 9.08 -6.38 3.38
N TYR A 165 9.01 -7.68 3.67
CA TYR A 165 7.90 -8.29 4.41
C TYR A 165 7.72 -7.63 5.79
N TYR A 166 8.79 -7.48 6.58
CA TYR A 166 8.69 -6.86 7.90
C TYR A 166 8.47 -5.34 7.86
N HIS A 167 8.93 -4.65 6.81
CA HIS A 167 8.61 -3.23 6.58
C HIS A 167 7.13 -3.01 6.25
N THR A 168 6.51 -3.94 5.52
CA THR A 168 5.10 -3.85 5.10
C THR A 168 4.15 -4.68 5.98
N TYR A 169 4.64 -5.22 7.11
CA TYR A 169 3.92 -6.13 8.00
C TYR A 169 2.57 -5.55 8.48
N ASP A 170 2.57 -4.30 8.92
CA ASP A 170 1.38 -3.64 9.49
C ASP A 170 0.46 -3.02 8.42
N ARG A 171 0.81 -3.16 7.14
CA ARG A 171 0.11 -2.47 6.03
C ARG A 171 -1.36 -2.84 5.97
N LEU A 172 -1.70 -4.12 6.11
CA LEU A 172 -3.09 -4.56 6.08
C LEU A 172 -3.88 -4.03 7.28
N PHE A 173 -3.31 -4.10 8.48
CA PHE A 173 -3.93 -3.58 9.70
C PHE A 173 -4.22 -2.08 9.62
N LEU A 174 -3.24 -1.28 9.19
CA LEU A 174 -3.44 0.17 9.03
C LEU A 174 -4.45 0.47 7.91
N CYS A 175 -4.40 -0.27 6.80
CA CYS A 175 -5.33 -0.09 5.69
C CYS A 175 -6.78 -0.38 6.09
N THR A 176 -7.03 -1.46 6.85
CA THR A 176 -8.38 -1.77 7.34
C THR A 176 -8.87 -0.72 8.33
N SER A 177 -8.02 -0.24 9.24
CA SER A 177 -8.38 0.82 10.18
C SER A 177 -8.77 2.13 9.46
N VAL A 178 -7.96 2.54 8.48
CA VAL A 178 -8.21 3.78 7.73
C VAL A 178 -9.46 3.67 6.85
N THR A 179 -9.65 2.53 6.17
CA THR A 179 -10.84 2.31 5.34
C THR A 179 -12.12 2.29 6.18
N LEU A 180 -12.12 1.66 7.37
CA LEU A 180 -13.24 1.74 8.31
C LEU A 180 -13.52 3.18 8.76
N GLY A 181 -12.46 3.97 8.99
CA GLY A 181 -12.59 5.40 9.28
C GLY A 181 -13.30 6.17 8.16
N PHE A 182 -12.89 5.95 6.90
CA PHE A 182 -13.54 6.57 5.75
C PHE A 182 -14.99 6.12 5.56
N ILE A 183 -15.29 4.83 5.72
CA ILE A 183 -16.66 4.29 5.65
C ILE A 183 -17.53 4.94 6.73
N GLY A 184 -17.03 5.01 7.97
CA GLY A 184 -17.70 5.68 9.07
C GLY A 184 -17.95 7.16 8.78
N TRP A 185 -16.95 7.86 8.24
CA TRP A 185 -17.05 9.29 7.94
C TRP A 185 -18.09 9.56 6.85
N MET A 186 -18.05 8.78 5.76
CA MET A 186 -19.04 8.89 4.68
C MET A 186 -20.45 8.60 5.20
N SER A 187 -20.61 7.58 6.05
CA SER A 187 -21.89 7.27 6.68
C SER A 187 -22.40 8.43 7.54
N TYR A 188 -21.51 9.04 8.34
CA TYR A 188 -21.84 10.20 9.16
C TYR A 188 -22.30 11.39 8.30
N VAL A 189 -21.55 11.72 7.25
CA VAL A 189 -21.89 12.82 6.33
C VAL A 189 -23.23 12.58 5.66
N VAL A 190 -23.50 11.36 5.19
CA VAL A 190 -24.81 11.00 4.59
C VAL A 190 -25.93 11.21 5.60
N LEU A 191 -25.77 10.79 6.86
CA LEU A 191 -26.79 10.99 7.89
C LEU A 191 -27.04 12.46 8.21
N VAL A 192 -25.99 13.28 8.26
CA VAL A 192 -26.10 14.73 8.45
C VAL A 192 -26.85 15.35 7.27
N LEU A 193 -26.47 15.04 6.03
CA LEU A 193 -27.11 15.57 4.83
C LEU A 193 -28.58 15.18 4.74
N LEU A 194 -28.92 13.92 5.02
CA LEU A 194 -30.30 13.46 5.02
C LEU A 194 -31.14 14.18 6.08
N ARG A 195 -30.58 14.42 7.27
CA ARG A 195 -31.30 15.09 8.35
C ARG A 195 -31.55 16.57 8.08
N ASP A 196 -30.52 17.27 7.60
CA ASP A 196 -30.54 18.74 7.53
C ASP A 196 -31.06 19.24 6.19
N HIS A 197 -30.91 18.46 5.11
CA HIS A 197 -31.27 18.88 3.75
C HIS A 197 -32.39 18.07 3.10
N THR A 198 -32.91 17.01 3.74
CA THR A 198 -34.07 16.28 3.20
C THR A 198 -35.27 16.31 4.14
N THR A 199 -36.46 16.44 3.55
CA THR A 199 -37.74 16.48 4.28
C THR A 199 -38.11 15.13 4.91
N ILE A 200 -37.40 14.05 4.55
CA ILE A 200 -37.64 12.67 4.97
C ILE A 200 -37.62 12.54 6.50
N ILE A 201 -36.66 13.17 7.17
CA ILE A 201 -36.51 13.09 8.63
C ILE A 201 -37.28 14.23 9.34
N GLN A 202 -37.47 15.38 8.69
CA GLN A 202 -38.23 16.51 9.25
C GLN A 202 -39.74 16.24 9.33
N GLN A 203 -40.34 15.55 8.35
CA GLN A 203 -41.78 15.27 8.34
C GLN A 203 -42.23 14.32 9.47
N GLN A 204 -41.35 13.42 9.94
CA GLN A 204 -41.66 12.51 11.04
C GLN A 204 -41.65 13.18 12.43
N LYS A 205 -41.03 14.36 12.59
CA LYS A 205 -41.10 15.14 13.85
C LYS A 205 -42.53 15.63 14.15
N LEU A 206 -43.38 15.75 13.15
CA LEU A 206 -44.74 16.29 13.29
C LEU A 206 -45.80 15.24 13.67
N TYR A 207 -45.49 13.93 13.60
CA TYR A 207 -46.52 12.88 13.64
C TYR A 207 -46.49 11.90 14.84
N LYS A 208 -45.56 11.99 15.81
CA LYS A 208 -45.54 11.04 16.94
C LYS A 208 -45.33 11.65 18.34
N VAL A 209 -46.18 11.13 19.24
CA VAL A 209 -46.40 11.42 20.65
C VAL A 209 -45.13 11.29 21.52
N LYS A 210 -45.04 12.20 22.48
CA LYS A 210 -43.83 12.76 23.11
C LYS A 210 -43.14 11.93 24.22
N ASN A 211 -43.51 10.68 24.49
CA ASN A 211 -43.05 10.02 25.74
C ASN A 211 -42.24 8.71 25.58
N SER A 212 -42.33 7.97 24.45
CA SER A 212 -41.58 6.71 24.28
C SER A 212 -40.27 6.86 23.50
N VAL A 213 -40.20 7.78 22.54
CA VAL A 213 -39.00 8.00 21.69
C VAL A 213 -37.83 8.62 22.47
N ASP A 214 -38.13 9.46 23.48
CA ASP A 214 -37.12 10.12 24.32
C ASP A 214 -36.41 9.15 25.28
N ALA A 215 -37.08 8.07 25.69
CA ALA A 215 -36.48 7.03 26.53
C ALA A 215 -35.53 6.13 25.71
N TRP A 216 -35.94 5.72 24.50
CA TRP A 216 -35.13 4.90 23.61
C TRP A 216 -33.87 5.62 23.10
N THR A 217 -33.98 6.92 22.78
CA THR A 217 -32.83 7.74 22.37
C THR A 217 -31.81 7.90 23.49
N LYS A 218 -32.25 8.19 24.73
CA LYS A 218 -31.34 8.25 25.89
C LYS A 218 -30.66 6.92 26.20
N VAL A 219 -31.37 5.80 26.11
CA VAL A 219 -30.77 4.46 26.31
C VAL A 219 -29.75 4.17 25.22
N GLN A 220 -30.07 4.48 23.96
CA GLN A 220 -29.16 4.28 22.84
C GLN A 220 -27.89 5.14 22.95
N ASP A 221 -28.01 6.41 23.35
CA ASP A 221 -26.87 7.31 23.51
C ASP A 221 -25.91 6.76 24.59
N ASN A 222 -26.44 6.40 25.76
CA ASN A 222 -25.64 5.82 26.85
C ASN A 222 -24.98 4.49 26.46
N VAL A 223 -25.68 3.63 25.73
CA VAL A 223 -25.12 2.36 25.24
C VAL A 223 -24.03 2.61 24.19
N SER A 224 -24.24 3.55 23.27
CA SER A 224 -23.25 3.90 22.24
C SER A 224 -21.98 4.50 22.84
N GLU A 225 -22.11 5.32 23.87
CA GLU A 225 -20.98 5.90 24.62
C GLU A 225 -20.19 4.81 25.34
N LEU A 226 -20.88 3.88 26.03
CA LEU A 226 -20.22 2.77 26.70
C LEU A 226 -19.50 1.84 25.71
N VAL A 227 -20.15 1.46 24.62
CA VAL A 227 -19.56 0.55 23.60
C VAL A 227 -18.38 1.21 22.89
N CYS A 228 -18.51 2.46 22.45
CA CYS A 228 -17.41 3.14 21.76
C CYS A 228 -16.28 3.54 22.71
N GLY A 229 -16.61 3.93 23.94
CA GLY A 229 -15.64 4.22 24.98
C GLY A 229 -14.83 2.99 25.37
N THR A 230 -15.49 1.85 25.55
CA THR A 230 -14.81 0.56 25.81
C THR A 230 -13.96 0.11 24.62
N LEU A 231 -14.46 0.26 23.38
CA LEU A 231 -13.69 -0.02 22.17
C LEU A 231 -12.44 0.87 22.05
N ALA A 232 -12.58 2.19 22.25
CA ALA A 232 -11.48 3.13 22.19
C ALA A 232 -10.45 2.85 23.31
N ALA A 233 -10.91 2.54 24.53
CA ALA A 233 -10.04 2.13 25.62
C ALA A 233 -9.31 0.82 25.33
N ALA A 234 -9.98 -0.17 24.72
CA ALA A 234 -9.36 -1.42 24.30
C ALA A 234 -8.30 -1.20 23.19
N ILE A 235 -8.58 -0.33 22.21
CA ILE A 235 -7.61 0.06 21.17
C ILE A 235 -6.41 0.77 21.82
N LEU A 236 -6.64 1.72 22.72
CA LEU A 236 -5.56 2.41 23.44
C LEU A 236 -4.70 1.45 24.25
N LEU A 237 -5.33 0.55 25.01
CA LEU A 237 -4.64 -0.48 25.78
C LEU A 237 -3.82 -1.39 24.86
N PHE A 238 -4.42 -1.85 23.75
CA PHE A 238 -3.73 -2.66 22.75
C PHE A 238 -2.49 -1.95 22.20
N LEU A 239 -2.62 -0.68 21.77
CA LEU A 239 -1.52 0.12 21.23
C LEU A 239 -0.40 0.35 22.28
N LEU A 240 -0.77 0.54 23.55
CA LEU A 240 0.18 0.67 24.65
C LEU A 240 0.93 -0.64 24.93
N VAL A 241 0.24 -1.78 24.92
CA VAL A 241 0.84 -3.11 25.13
C VAL A 241 1.86 -3.41 24.03
N ILE A 242 1.56 -3.08 22.77
CA ILE A 242 2.49 -3.29 21.64
C ILE A 242 3.55 -2.20 21.50
N LYS A 243 3.58 -1.19 22.39
CA LYS A 243 4.49 -0.03 22.36
C LYS A 243 4.52 0.65 20.98
N ALA A 244 3.34 0.83 20.38
CA ALA A 244 3.25 1.39 19.04
C ALA A 244 3.78 2.83 18.97
N PRO A 245 4.39 3.24 17.84
CA PRO A 245 4.70 4.64 17.59
C PRO A 245 3.44 5.52 17.64
N TRP A 246 3.60 6.80 18.00
CA TRP A 246 2.48 7.75 18.10
C TRP A 246 1.63 7.83 16.82
N THR A 247 2.22 7.58 15.64
CA THR A 247 1.51 7.58 14.36
C THR A 247 0.36 6.57 14.32
N TYR A 248 0.48 5.43 15.00
CA TYR A 248 -0.58 4.41 15.03
C TYR A 248 -1.82 4.89 15.78
N TYR A 249 -1.65 5.71 16.82
CA TYR A 249 -2.76 6.31 17.56
C TYR A 249 -3.59 7.23 16.66
N VAL A 250 -2.91 8.00 15.80
CA VAL A 250 -3.56 8.88 14.82
C VAL A 250 -4.38 8.09 13.80
N TYR A 251 -3.94 6.89 13.42
CA TYR A 251 -4.69 6.06 12.47
C TYR A 251 -5.85 5.29 13.12
N CYS A 252 -5.71 4.82 14.35
CA CYS A 252 -6.68 3.90 14.96
C CYS A 252 -7.76 4.58 15.83
N LEU A 253 -7.51 5.77 16.39
CA LEU A 253 -8.50 6.45 17.24
C LEU A 253 -9.63 7.15 16.48
N PRO A 254 -9.38 7.88 15.37
CA PRO A 254 -10.45 8.57 14.66
C PRO A 254 -11.58 7.65 14.18
N PRO A 255 -11.32 6.43 13.64
CA PRO A 255 -12.40 5.50 13.29
C PRO A 255 -13.34 5.17 14.45
N ALA A 256 -12.82 4.99 15.67
CA ALA A 256 -13.63 4.71 16.86
C ALA A 256 -14.49 5.93 17.27
N TRP A 257 -13.93 7.14 17.19
CA TRP A 257 -14.67 8.37 17.44
C TRP A 257 -15.76 8.62 16.40
N ILE A 258 -15.47 8.39 15.12
CA ILE A 258 -16.44 8.55 14.04
C ILE A 258 -17.58 7.53 14.19
N LEU A 259 -17.26 6.28 14.56
CA LEU A 259 -18.27 5.26 14.85
C LEU A 259 -19.23 5.71 15.96
N TYR A 260 -18.71 6.33 17.02
CA TYR A 260 -19.53 6.92 18.07
C TYR A 260 -20.49 7.98 17.52
N CYS A 261 -20.00 8.92 16.70
CA CYS A 261 -20.84 9.95 16.07
C CYS A 261 -21.94 9.37 15.17
N VAL A 262 -21.67 8.26 14.48
CA VAL A 262 -22.67 7.54 13.67
C VAL A 262 -23.72 6.87 14.57
N LEU A 263 -23.30 6.19 15.64
CA LEU A 263 -24.19 5.45 16.53
C LEU A 263 -25.12 6.36 17.35
N GLN A 264 -24.64 7.54 17.77
CA GLN A 264 -25.48 8.58 18.37
C GLN A 264 -26.63 9.00 17.45
N ARG A 265 -26.43 8.93 16.13
CA ARG A 265 -27.46 9.23 15.13
C ARG A 265 -28.23 8.00 14.67
N GLY A 266 -28.14 6.87 15.37
CA GLY A 266 -28.80 5.64 14.92
C GLY A 266 -30.33 5.74 14.90
N SER A 267 -30.95 6.64 15.68
CA SER A 267 -32.39 6.91 15.54
C SER A 267 -32.78 7.42 14.14
N ASP A 268 -31.90 8.17 13.48
CA ASP A 268 -32.09 8.64 12.10
C ASP A 268 -31.90 7.50 11.09
N ILE A 269 -31.01 6.53 11.39
CA ILE A 269 -30.83 5.30 10.60
C ILE A 269 -32.11 4.45 10.60
N TYR A 270 -32.72 4.24 11.77
CA TYR A 270 -33.96 3.47 11.88
C TYR A 270 -35.10 4.13 11.10
N LYS A 271 -35.26 5.46 11.21
CA LYS A 271 -36.27 6.22 10.46
C LYS A 271 -36.07 6.12 8.96
N LEU A 272 -34.82 6.19 8.51
CA LEU A 272 -34.46 6.03 7.11
C LEU A 272 -34.81 4.62 6.61
N ALA A 273 -34.49 3.57 7.39
CA ALA A 273 -34.82 2.20 7.04
C ALA A 273 -36.34 1.97 6.92
N ASP A 274 -37.12 2.51 7.85
CA ASP A 274 -38.58 2.47 7.82
C ASP A 274 -39.14 3.20 6.59
N TYR A 275 -38.59 4.37 6.24
CA TYR A 275 -38.99 5.13 5.04
C TYR A 275 -38.70 4.36 3.74
N ILE A 276 -37.51 3.78 3.63
CA ILE A 276 -37.10 2.98 2.46
C ILE A 276 -38.03 1.78 2.27
N LYS A 277 -38.36 1.09 3.37
CA LYS A 277 -39.25 -0.07 3.35
C LYS A 277 -40.69 0.32 3.04
N ALA A 278 -41.18 1.42 3.62
CA ALA A 278 -42.55 1.90 3.38
C ALA A 278 -42.78 2.31 1.92
N ASN A 279 -41.75 2.86 1.25
CA ASN A 279 -41.86 3.36 -0.11
C ASN A 279 -41.29 2.41 -1.18
N ASN A 280 -40.95 1.16 -0.81
CA ASN A 280 -40.37 0.13 -1.70
C ASN A 280 -39.15 0.62 -2.52
N LEU A 281 -38.34 1.53 -1.97
CA LEU A 281 -37.19 2.16 -2.66
C LEU A 281 -35.93 1.27 -2.69
N THR A 282 -35.97 0.08 -2.10
CA THR A 282 -34.81 -0.81 -1.94
C THR A 282 -34.16 -1.15 -3.28
N LEU A 283 -34.95 -1.49 -4.30
CA LEU A 283 -34.44 -1.85 -5.63
C LEU A 283 -33.82 -0.65 -6.35
N SER A 284 -34.43 0.54 -6.22
CA SER A 284 -33.92 1.78 -6.84
C SER A 284 -32.61 2.24 -6.19
N LEU A 285 -32.52 2.16 -4.85
CA LEU A 285 -31.30 2.44 -4.10
C LEU A 285 -30.20 1.43 -4.43
N LEU A 286 -30.53 0.14 -4.49
CA LEU A 286 -29.58 -0.90 -4.87
C LEU A 286 -29.04 -0.64 -6.29
N GLY A 287 -29.91 -0.31 -7.24
CA GLY A 287 -29.51 0.06 -8.60
C GLY A 287 -28.58 1.27 -8.63
N SER A 288 -28.86 2.29 -7.81
CA SER A 288 -28.03 3.49 -7.68
C SER A 288 -26.66 3.18 -7.07
N CYS A 289 -26.60 2.33 -6.04
CA CYS A 289 -25.36 1.87 -5.45
C CYS A 289 -24.52 1.05 -6.43
N VAL A 290 -25.15 0.13 -7.19
CA VAL A 290 -24.46 -0.65 -8.24
C VAL A 290 -23.89 0.28 -9.30
N LEU A 291 -24.66 1.27 -9.76
CA LEU A 291 -24.19 2.26 -10.73
C LEU A 291 -23.03 3.10 -10.19
N ALA A 292 -23.08 3.50 -8.92
CA ALA A 292 -22.00 4.24 -8.27
C ALA A 292 -20.71 3.41 -8.16
N VAL A 293 -20.83 2.12 -7.79
CA VAL A 293 -19.69 1.19 -7.75
C VAL A 293 -19.11 0.98 -9.15
N LEU A 294 -19.95 0.75 -10.16
CA LEU A 294 -19.50 0.63 -11.56
C LEU A 294 -18.81 1.91 -12.05
N SER A 295 -19.30 3.08 -11.64
CA SER A 295 -18.70 4.37 -11.99
C SER A 295 -17.33 4.55 -11.33
N LEU A 296 -17.21 4.16 -10.05
CA LEU A 296 -15.92 4.16 -9.34
C LEU A 296 -14.93 3.18 -9.97
N GLU A 297 -15.36 1.97 -10.30
CA GLU A 297 -14.52 0.97 -10.99
C GLU A 297 -14.05 1.49 -12.35
N LEU A 298 -14.92 2.12 -13.14
CA LEU A 298 -14.54 2.74 -14.42
C LEU A 298 -13.50 3.85 -14.21
N LEU A 299 -13.65 4.65 -13.15
CA LEU A 299 -12.69 5.67 -12.78
C LEU A 299 -11.34 5.06 -12.36
N VAL A 300 -11.34 3.96 -11.62
CA VAL A 300 -10.10 3.22 -11.28
C VAL A 300 -9.45 2.67 -12.54
N LEU A 301 -10.23 2.04 -13.43
CA LEU A 301 -9.74 1.50 -14.70
C LEU A 301 -9.16 2.59 -15.61
N SER A 302 -9.63 3.82 -15.49
CA SER A 302 -9.09 4.94 -16.26
C SER A 302 -7.62 5.29 -15.97
N PHE A 303 -7.14 4.95 -14.76
CA PHE A 303 -5.71 5.11 -14.44
C PHE A 303 -4.82 4.18 -15.25
N PHE A 304 -5.35 3.02 -15.65
CA PHE A 304 -4.67 2.07 -16.52
C PHE A 304 -4.91 2.38 -18.00
N TRP A 305 -6.15 2.72 -18.38
CA TRP A 305 -6.58 2.96 -19.76
C TRP A 305 -7.30 4.30 -19.87
N ARG A 306 -6.55 5.36 -20.20
CA ARG A 306 -7.08 6.74 -20.25
C ARG A 306 -8.23 6.91 -21.27
N GLN A 307 -8.33 6.05 -22.28
CA GLN A 307 -9.39 6.04 -23.28
C GLN A 307 -10.78 5.78 -22.68
N LEU A 308 -10.86 5.12 -21.52
CA LEU A 308 -12.13 4.87 -20.84
C LEU A 308 -12.82 6.17 -20.38
N LEU A 309 -12.05 7.23 -20.07
CA LEU A 309 -12.62 8.54 -19.72
C LEU A 309 -13.34 9.18 -20.91
N THR A 310 -12.80 9.03 -22.12
CA THR A 310 -13.46 9.55 -23.33
C THR A 310 -14.78 8.84 -23.58
N LEU A 311 -14.85 7.52 -23.38
CA LEU A 311 -16.09 6.76 -23.49
C LEU A 311 -17.11 7.19 -22.43
N GLY A 312 -16.68 7.39 -21.18
CA GLY A 312 -17.54 7.89 -20.10
C GLY A 312 -18.08 9.29 -20.37
N LEU A 313 -17.24 10.21 -20.86
CA LEU A 313 -17.64 11.57 -21.22
C LEU A 313 -18.63 11.59 -22.40
N VAL A 314 -18.41 10.75 -23.42
CA VAL A 314 -19.34 10.60 -24.54
C VAL A 314 -20.68 10.03 -24.06
N ALA A 315 -20.67 9.02 -23.18
CA ALA A 315 -21.89 8.48 -22.59
C ALA A 315 -22.67 9.55 -21.78
N MET A 316 -21.99 10.37 -20.99
CA MET A 316 -22.62 11.48 -20.26
C MET A 316 -23.15 12.57 -21.21
N ALA A 317 -22.46 12.87 -22.30
CA ALA A 317 -22.91 13.83 -23.31
C ALA A 317 -24.17 13.35 -24.07
N LEU A 318 -24.30 12.04 -24.28
CA LEU A 318 -25.45 11.43 -24.95
C LEU A 318 -26.62 11.14 -24.00
N TRP A 319 -26.39 11.16 -22.68
CA TRP A 319 -27.41 10.87 -21.66
C TRP A 319 -28.70 11.71 -21.77
N PRO A 320 -28.66 13.04 -22.01
CA PRO A 320 -29.87 13.85 -22.14
C PRO A 320 -30.79 13.39 -23.28
N TRP A 321 -30.21 12.93 -24.39
CA TRP A 321 -30.96 12.45 -25.56
C TRP A 321 -31.62 11.09 -25.31
N LEU A 322 -30.98 10.23 -24.53
CA LEU A 322 -31.50 8.92 -24.15
C LEU A 322 -32.62 9.03 -23.10
N SER A 323 -32.51 9.97 -22.16
CA SER A 323 -33.52 10.18 -21.11
C SER A 323 -34.78 10.88 -21.62
N LEU A 324 -34.65 11.77 -22.62
CA LEU A 324 -35.78 12.43 -23.28
C LEU A 324 -36.76 11.46 -23.95
N ASN A 325 -36.27 10.32 -24.46
CA ASN A 325 -37.13 9.30 -25.09
C ASN A 325 -37.90 8.42 -24.09
N ILE A 326 -37.54 8.42 -22.79
CA ILE A 326 -38.18 7.58 -21.76
C ILE A 326 -39.30 8.36 -21.02
N HIS A 327 -39.24 9.69 -20.99
CA HIS A 327 -40.23 10.54 -20.31
C HIS A 327 -41.27 11.21 -21.23
N CYS A 328 -41.24 10.97 -22.54
CA CYS A 328 -42.24 11.50 -23.47
C CYS A 328 -43.62 10.80 -23.40
N GLY A 329 -43.92 10.11 -22.29
CA GLY A 329 -45.25 9.58 -21.96
C GLY A 329 -46.02 10.38 -20.90
N GLN A 330 -45.36 11.19 -20.06
CA GLN A 330 -46.02 12.06 -19.07
C GLN A 330 -45.16 13.31 -18.81
N VAL A 331 -45.49 14.40 -19.52
CA VAL A 331 -45.35 15.84 -19.17
C VAL A 331 -44.08 16.19 -18.37
N GLY A 332 -43.04 16.81 -18.93
CA GLY A 332 -43.06 18.10 -19.63
C GLY A 332 -42.11 19.06 -18.90
N MET A 333 -41.02 19.45 -19.56
CA MET A 333 -40.07 20.53 -19.26
C MET A 333 -40.09 21.14 -17.84
N CYS A 334 -39.12 20.79 -17.01
CA CYS A 334 -38.75 21.66 -15.88
C CYS A 334 -37.35 21.36 -15.33
N PHE A 335 -36.32 21.29 -16.16
CA PHE A 335 -34.93 21.31 -15.67
C PHE A 335 -33.96 21.68 -16.78
N LEU A 336 -33.98 22.95 -17.21
CA LEU A 336 -32.84 23.59 -17.89
C LEU A 336 -33.07 25.11 -17.81
N LEU A 337 -32.09 25.82 -17.22
CA LEU A 337 -32.08 27.21 -16.70
C LEU A 337 -32.47 27.24 -15.20
N SER A 338 -31.68 27.73 -14.26
CA SER A 338 -30.43 28.49 -14.23
C SER A 338 -30.09 28.67 -12.73
N GLN A 339 -28.79 28.63 -12.38
CA GLN A 339 -28.16 29.19 -11.16
C GLN A 339 -28.78 28.98 -9.78
#